data_AF-A0A8I0TZ06-F1
#
_entry.id   AF-A0A8I0TZ06-F1
#
_cell.length_a   1.000
_cell.length_b   1.000
_cell.length_c   1.000
_cell.angle_alpha   90.00
_cell.angle_beta   90.00
_cell.angle_gamma   90.00
#
_symmetry.space_group_name_H-M   'P 1'
#
loop_
_entity.id
_entity.type
_entity.pdbx_description
1 polymer ?
#
loop_
_entity_poly.entity_id
_entity_poly.type
_entity_poly.pdbx_seq_one_letter_code
_entity_poly.pdbx_strand_id
1 'polypeptide(L)'
;MAAVCENAVDNLIDLASIRDAAELLDRVRARHGDHARLMAQVWAEAAVSPDLAAQIRAQLAKDQEKVAGLIRQDRYARGLPDSPDCSGVAGALLAMLTGYSQRLAIGQDFDTPAFRQTLQTLLGDAT
;
A
#
# COMPACT_ATOMS: atom_id res chain seq x y z
N MET A 1 13.59 -11.74 -16.12
CA MET A 1 12.72 -11.56 -14.93
C MET A 1 13.02 -10.30 -14.13
N ALA A 2 14.25 -9.77 -14.12
CA ALA A 2 14.58 -8.50 -13.44
C ALA A 2 13.74 -7.29 -13.92
N ALA A 3 13.47 -7.18 -15.23
CA ALA A 3 12.74 -6.06 -15.82
C ALA A 3 11.24 -5.98 -15.44
N VAL A 4 10.64 -7.04 -14.88
CA VAL A 4 9.24 -7.02 -14.41
C VAL A 4 9.16 -6.48 -12.97
N CYS A 5 10.22 -6.67 -12.18
CA CYS A 5 10.31 -6.15 -10.82
C CYS A 5 10.56 -4.63 -10.78
N GLU A 6 11.29 -4.07 -11.76
CA GLU A 6 11.51 -2.62 -11.86
C GLU A 6 10.25 -1.87 -12.29
N ASN A 7 9.50 -2.38 -13.27
CA ASN A 7 8.34 -1.65 -13.84
C ASN A 7 7.06 -1.68 -13.01
N ALA A 8 6.85 -2.67 -12.13
CA ALA A 8 5.63 -2.75 -11.33
C ALA A 8 5.60 -1.73 -10.19
N VAL A 9 6.77 -1.42 -9.63
CA VAL A 9 6.93 -0.53 -8.47
C VAL A 9 6.96 0.93 -8.91
N ASP A 10 7.58 1.24 -10.05
CA ASP A 10 7.57 2.61 -10.61
C ASP A 10 6.15 3.11 -10.92
N ASN A 11 5.28 2.23 -11.43
CA ASN A 11 3.87 2.57 -11.69
C ASN A 11 3.03 2.76 -10.43
N LEU A 12 3.45 2.19 -9.29
CA LEU A 12 2.81 2.33 -7.98
C LEU A 12 3.38 3.52 -7.20
N ILE A 13 4.55 4.02 -7.61
CA ILE A 13 5.23 5.17 -7.02
C ILE A 13 4.86 6.49 -7.73
N ASP A 14 4.40 6.46 -8.98
CA ASP A 14 3.87 7.62 -9.72
C ASP A 14 2.48 8.09 -9.22
N LEU A 15 2.03 7.56 -8.09
CA LEU A 15 0.82 7.98 -7.35
C LEU A 15 0.97 9.35 -6.66
N ALA A 16 2.16 9.95 -6.72
CA ALA A 16 2.48 11.19 -6.05
C ALA A 16 1.93 12.46 -6.74
N SER A 17 1.30 12.35 -7.92
CA SER A 17 0.75 13.52 -8.64
C SER A 17 -0.78 13.70 -8.51
N ILE A 18 -1.47 12.99 -7.62
CA ILE A 18 -2.91 12.78 -7.77
C ILE A 18 -3.74 13.71 -6.89
N ARG A 19 -4.29 14.74 -7.55
CA ARG A 19 -5.31 15.66 -7.01
C ARG A 19 -6.72 15.03 -6.92
N ASP A 20 -6.90 13.79 -7.36
CA ASP A 20 -8.18 13.07 -7.24
C ASP A 20 -7.99 11.58 -6.96
N ALA A 21 -8.01 11.23 -5.67
CA ALA A 21 -7.80 9.87 -5.21
C ALA A 21 -8.89 8.89 -5.69
N ALA A 22 -10.05 9.37 -6.13
CA ALA A 22 -11.18 8.58 -6.66
C ALA A 22 -10.90 7.99 -8.05
N GLU A 23 -10.48 8.83 -9.02
CA GLU A 23 -10.13 8.38 -10.38
C GLU A 23 -8.93 7.43 -10.41
N LEU A 24 -8.05 7.53 -9.41
CA LEU A 24 -6.96 6.59 -9.22
C LEU A 24 -7.48 5.19 -8.87
N LEU A 25 -8.41 5.09 -7.91
CA LEU A 25 -8.95 3.79 -7.50
C LEU A 25 -9.76 3.13 -8.61
N ASP A 26 -10.43 3.89 -9.47
CA ASP A 26 -11.16 3.34 -10.62
C ASP A 26 -10.22 2.81 -11.72
N ARG A 27 -9.11 3.50 -12.01
CA ARG A 27 -8.09 3.04 -12.96
C ARG A 27 -7.30 1.83 -12.44
N VAL A 28 -7.07 1.79 -11.13
CA VAL A 28 -6.55 0.64 -10.40
C VAL A 28 -7.54 -0.53 -10.55
N ARG A 29 -8.81 -0.37 -10.16
CA ARG A 29 -9.80 -1.48 -10.18
C ARG A 29 -9.99 -2.14 -11.54
N ALA A 30 -9.99 -1.38 -12.64
CA ALA A 30 -10.14 -1.92 -14.00
C ALA A 30 -8.92 -2.69 -14.53
N ARG A 31 -7.72 -2.48 -13.94
CA ARG A 31 -6.45 -3.08 -14.38
C ARG A 31 -5.86 -4.08 -13.36
N HIS A 32 -6.45 -4.17 -12.16
CA HIS A 32 -5.84 -4.82 -11.00
C HIS A 32 -6.15 -6.30 -10.78
N GLY A 33 -7.10 -6.93 -11.48
CA GLY A 33 -7.34 -8.38 -11.28
C GLY A 33 -6.09 -9.23 -11.54
N ASP A 34 -5.42 -8.98 -12.67
CA ASP A 34 -4.21 -9.72 -13.05
C ASP A 34 -2.98 -9.27 -12.25
N HIS A 35 -2.89 -7.96 -11.93
CA HIS A 35 -1.80 -7.44 -11.10
C HIS A 35 -1.88 -7.95 -9.65
N ALA A 36 -3.07 -8.00 -9.05
CA ALA A 36 -3.27 -8.53 -7.70
C ALA A 36 -2.95 -10.02 -7.62
N ARG A 37 -3.32 -10.80 -8.66
CA ARG A 37 -2.94 -12.22 -8.77
C ARG A 37 -1.44 -12.43 -8.89
N LEU A 38 -0.77 -11.61 -9.70
CA LEU A 38 0.70 -11.64 -9.80
C LEU A 38 1.34 -11.32 -8.45
N MET A 39 0.87 -10.29 -7.75
CA MET A 39 1.36 -9.96 -6.41
C MET A 39 1.10 -11.10 -5.43
N ALA A 40 -0.07 -11.72 -5.45
CA ALA A 40 -0.37 -12.89 -4.62
C ALA A 40 0.64 -14.03 -4.85
N GLN A 41 1.02 -14.30 -6.10
CA GLN A 41 2.05 -15.30 -6.42
C GLN A 41 3.43 -14.91 -5.87
N VAL A 42 3.82 -13.63 -6.00
CA VAL A 42 5.10 -13.14 -5.46
C VAL A 42 5.15 -13.29 -3.94
N TRP A 43 4.07 -12.95 -3.24
CA TRP A 43 3.96 -13.12 -1.79
C TRP A 43 3.97 -14.59 -1.38
N ALA A 44 3.33 -15.48 -2.14
CA ALA A 44 3.36 -16.92 -1.90
C ALA A 44 4.76 -17.51 -2.10
N GLU A 45 5.47 -17.14 -3.17
CA GLU A 45 6.84 -17.57 -3.42
C GLU A 45 7.80 -17.04 -2.33
N ALA A 46 7.62 -15.80 -1.89
CA ALA A 46 8.43 -15.21 -0.83
C ALA A 46 8.22 -15.91 0.52
N ALA A 47 7.07 -16.55 0.75
CA ALA A 47 6.83 -17.33 1.96
C ALA A 47 7.68 -18.62 2.01
N VAL A 48 8.13 -19.12 0.85
CA VAL A 48 8.93 -20.36 0.73
C VAL A 48 10.37 -20.13 0.26
N SER A 49 10.68 -18.93 -0.25
CA SER A 49 12.01 -18.55 -0.74
C SER A 49 12.67 -17.49 0.16
N PRO A 50 13.69 -17.85 0.97
CA PRO A 50 14.36 -16.92 1.89
C PRO A 50 14.98 -15.71 1.20
N ASP A 51 15.57 -15.90 0.02
CA ASP A 51 16.21 -14.83 -0.74
C ASP A 51 15.19 -13.83 -1.27
N LEU A 52 14.04 -14.31 -1.75
CA LEU A 52 12.95 -13.43 -2.17
C LEU A 52 12.32 -12.73 -0.97
N ALA A 53 12.15 -13.42 0.16
CA ALA A 53 11.65 -12.82 1.40
C ALA A 53 12.54 -11.66 1.87
N ALA A 54 13.86 -11.81 1.79
CA ALA A 54 14.80 -10.76 2.13
C ALA A 54 14.65 -9.53 1.21
N GLN A 55 14.52 -9.75 -0.09
CA GLN A 55 14.29 -8.69 -1.07
C GLN A 55 12.97 -7.94 -0.81
N ILE A 56 11.87 -8.67 -0.59
CA ILE A 56 10.57 -8.06 -0.31
C ILE A 56 10.60 -7.28 1.01
N ARG A 57 11.20 -7.82 2.08
CA ARG A 57 11.33 -7.10 3.35
C ARG A 57 12.14 -5.81 3.21
N ALA A 58 13.22 -5.84 2.42
CA ALA A 58 14.03 -4.66 2.16
C ALA A 58 13.23 -3.59 1.38
N GLN A 59 12.39 -4.00 0.43
CA GLN A 59 11.51 -3.08 -0.29
C GLN A 59 10.42 -2.51 0.62
N LEU A 60 9.74 -3.34 1.41
CA LEU A 60 8.73 -2.91 2.37
C LEU A 60 9.27 -1.91 3.39
N ALA A 61 10.52 -2.08 3.84
CA ALA A 61 11.17 -1.13 4.74
C ALA A 61 11.35 0.25 4.09
N LYS A 62 11.70 0.30 2.80
CA LYS A 62 11.80 1.57 2.05
C LYS A 62 10.43 2.22 1.86
N ASP A 63 9.42 1.42 1.53
CA ASP A 63 8.05 1.90 1.35
C ASP A 63 7.48 2.42 2.67
N GLN A 64 7.75 1.72 3.77
CA GLN A 64 7.36 2.13 5.12
C GLN A 64 8.00 3.48 5.49
N GLU A 65 9.30 3.66 5.25
CA GLU A 65 9.97 4.95 5.55
C GLU A 65 9.39 6.08 4.69
N LYS A 66 9.13 5.84 3.40
CA LYS A 66 8.52 6.81 2.51
C LYS A 66 7.14 7.22 2.99
N VAL A 67 6.28 6.27 3.32
CA VAL A 67 4.92 6.52 3.82
C VAL A 67 4.98 7.21 5.19
N ALA A 68 5.88 6.81 6.08
CA ALA A 68 6.09 7.47 7.37
C ALA A 68 6.51 8.93 7.22
N GLY A 69 7.34 9.24 6.22
CA GLY A 69 7.71 10.62 5.86
C GLY A 69 6.50 11.45 5.42
N LEU A 70 5.61 10.88 4.60
CA LEU A 70 4.37 11.54 4.18
C LEU A 70 3.43 11.79 5.37
N ILE A 71 3.29 10.82 6.28
CA ILE A 71 2.47 10.98 7.49
C ILE A 71 3.02 12.09 8.38
N ARG A 72 4.35 12.13 8.59
CA ARG A 72 5.01 13.21 9.35
C ARG A 72 4.74 14.58 8.73
N GLN A 73 4.87 14.68 7.41
CA GLN A 73 4.64 15.93 6.70
C GLN A 73 3.19 16.42 6.85
N ASP A 74 2.20 15.53 6.69
CA ASP A 74 0.78 15.88 6.88
C ASP A 74 0.49 16.34 8.31
N ARG A 75 0.98 15.59 9.31
CA ARG A 75 0.80 15.94 10.72
C ARG A 75 1.42 17.29 11.07
N TYR A 76 2.64 17.54 10.61
CA TYR A 76 3.29 18.83 10.80
C TYR A 76 2.48 19.98 10.20
N ALA A 77 2.00 19.82 8.95
CA ALA A 77 1.18 20.83 8.29
C ALA A 77 -0.15 21.11 9.03
N ARG A 78 -0.68 20.11 9.74
CA ARG A 78 -1.95 20.18 10.48
C ARG A 78 -1.79 20.49 11.97
N GLY A 79 -0.56 20.66 12.47
CA GLY A 79 -0.28 20.86 13.89
C GLY A 79 -0.67 19.66 14.77
N LEU A 80 -0.67 18.45 14.22
CA LEU A 80 -1.01 17.22 14.92
C LEU A 80 0.20 16.66 15.69
N PRO A 81 -0.01 15.94 16.81
CA PRO A 81 1.07 15.31 17.56
C PRO A 81 1.76 14.20 16.75
N ASP A 82 3.03 13.96 17.02
CA ASP A 82 3.83 12.89 16.39
C ASP A 82 3.57 11.49 17.02
N SER A 83 2.45 11.34 17.72
CA SER A 83 2.02 10.09 18.36
C SER A 83 0.66 9.65 17.78
N PRO A 84 0.47 8.35 17.47
CA PRO A 84 1.45 7.26 17.56
C PRO A 84 2.55 7.37 16.49
N ASP A 85 3.69 6.69 16.70
CA ASP A 85 4.85 6.72 15.80
C ASP A 85 4.47 6.53 14.32
N CYS A 86 4.93 7.45 13.47
CA CYS A 86 4.61 7.47 12.04
C CYS A 86 5.08 6.22 11.30
N SER A 87 6.18 5.58 11.74
CA SER A 87 6.67 4.33 11.14
C SER A 87 5.73 3.16 11.43
N GLY A 88 5.25 3.06 12.68
CA GLY A 88 4.22 2.10 13.06
C GLY A 88 2.91 2.28 12.29
N VAL A 89 2.43 3.53 12.13
CA VAL A 89 1.24 3.82 11.33
C VAL A 89 1.44 3.42 9.86
N ALA A 90 2.59 3.74 9.28
CA ALA A 90 2.93 3.36 7.90
C ALA A 90 2.94 1.84 7.71
N GLY A 91 3.57 1.10 8.64
CA GLY A 91 3.61 -0.36 8.59
C GLY A 91 2.21 -0.99 8.68
N ALA A 92 1.35 -0.47 9.57
CA ALA A 92 -0.03 -0.93 9.68
C ALA A 92 -0.83 -0.68 8.40
N LEU A 93 -0.70 0.51 7.81
CA LEU A 93 -1.37 0.87 6.55
C LEU A 93 -0.93 -0.05 5.40
N LEU A 94 0.38 -0.29 5.25
CA LEU A 94 0.92 -1.18 4.22
C LEU A 94 0.44 -2.62 4.38
N ALA A 95 0.34 -3.11 5.62
CA ALA A 95 -0.20 -4.43 5.91
C ALA A 95 -1.69 -4.54 5.52
N MET A 96 -2.50 -3.52 5.84
CA MET A 96 -3.91 -3.46 5.45
C MET A 96 -4.09 -3.45 3.93
N LEU A 97 -3.30 -2.64 3.22
CA LEU A 97 -3.32 -2.57 1.76
C LEU A 97 -2.90 -3.90 1.12
N THR A 98 -1.87 -4.55 1.68
CA THR A 98 -1.45 -5.89 1.23
C THR A 98 -2.59 -6.89 1.39
N GLY A 99 -3.22 -6.95 2.56
CA GLY A 99 -4.35 -7.85 2.81
C GLY A 99 -5.55 -7.58 1.89
N TYR A 100 -5.84 -6.30 1.62
CA TYR A 100 -6.85 -5.91 0.65
C TYR A 100 -6.53 -6.43 -0.77
N SER A 101 -5.28 -6.24 -1.24
CA SER A 101 -4.84 -6.74 -2.54
C SER A 101 -4.87 -8.27 -2.66
N GLN A 102 -4.51 -9.00 -1.59
CA GLN A 102 -4.58 -10.47 -1.58
C GLN A 102 -6.03 -10.96 -1.72
N ARG A 103 -6.98 -10.29 -1.05
CA ARG A 103 -8.39 -10.66 -1.12
C ARG A 103 -9.01 -10.27 -2.48
N LEU A 104 -8.55 -9.17 -3.11
CA LEU A 104 -8.89 -8.87 -4.51
C LEU A 104 -8.37 -9.94 -5.48
N ALA A 105 -7.19 -10.50 -5.25
CA ALA A 105 -6.59 -11.51 -6.14
C ALA A 105 -7.45 -12.77 -6.27
N ILE A 106 -8.17 -13.15 -5.21
CA ILE A 106 -9.11 -14.28 -5.20
C ILE A 106 -10.53 -13.91 -5.66
N GLY A 107 -10.72 -12.69 -6.18
CA GLY A 107 -12.01 -12.22 -6.69
C GLY A 107 -13.01 -11.88 -5.59
N GLN A 108 -12.58 -11.63 -4.34
CA GLN A 108 -13.48 -11.13 -3.32
C GLN A 108 -13.99 -9.75 -3.76
N ASP A 109 -15.30 -9.60 -3.82
CA ASP A 109 -15.92 -8.31 -4.10
C ASP A 109 -15.81 -7.43 -2.85
N PHE A 110 -15.09 -6.32 -2.99
CA PHE A 110 -15.01 -5.29 -1.97
C PHE A 110 -15.67 -4.03 -2.47
N ASP A 111 -16.50 -3.46 -1.60
CA ASP A 111 -16.85 -2.06 -1.67
C ASP A 111 -15.57 -1.22 -1.42
N THR A 112 -14.92 -0.85 -2.53
CA THR A 112 -13.70 -0.04 -2.55
C THR A 112 -13.91 1.33 -1.91
N PRO A 113 -15.03 2.05 -2.18
CA PRO A 113 -15.44 3.19 -1.38
C PRO A 113 -15.50 2.93 0.13
N ALA A 114 -16.14 1.85 0.58
CA ALA A 114 -16.24 1.54 2.02
C ALA A 114 -14.88 1.25 2.68
N PHE A 115 -13.98 0.57 1.96
CA PHE A 115 -12.61 0.34 2.44
C PHE A 115 -11.84 1.65 2.59
N ARG A 116 -11.95 2.57 1.61
CA ARG A 116 -11.36 3.91 1.70
C ARG A 116 -11.91 4.67 2.90
N GLN A 117 -13.23 4.68 3.08
CA GLN A 117 -13.87 5.39 4.19
C GLN A 117 -13.38 4.84 5.54
N THR A 118 -13.24 3.51 5.65
CA THR A 118 -12.70 2.86 6.84
C THR A 118 -11.26 3.30 7.12
N LEU A 119 -10.40 3.37 6.11
CA LEU A 119 -9.03 3.91 6.27
C LEU A 119 -9.04 5.37 6.71
N GLN A 120 -9.93 6.20 6.16
CA GLN A 120 -10.06 7.61 6.55
C GLN A 120 -10.52 7.75 8.01
N THR A 121 -11.46 6.93 8.47
CA THR A 121 -11.89 6.89 9.87
C THR A 121 -10.75 6.44 10.78
N LEU A 122 -10.08 5.33 10.48
CA LEU A 122 -8.99 4.80 11.30
C LEU A 122 -7.77 5.75 11.39
N LEU A 123 -7.48 6.49 10.31
CA LEU A 123 -6.38 7.45 10.26
C LEU A 123 -6.79 8.86 10.72
N GLY A 124 -8.09 9.16 10.74
CA GLY A 124 -8.66 10.44 11.15
C GLY A 124 -8.99 10.50 12.65
N ASP A 125 -9.36 9.38 13.25
CA ASP A 125 -9.79 9.26 14.66
C ASP A 125 -8.64 8.95 15.63
N ALA A 126 -7.46 9.56 15.40
CA ALA A 126 -6.42 9.63 16.42
C ALA A 126 -6.74 10.78 17.39
N THR A 127 -7.78 10.59 18.22
CA THR A 127 -8.01 11.38 19.43
C THR A 127 -7.26 10.81 20.61
#